data_AF-A0A1S2CWT3-F1
#
_entry.id   AF-A0A1S2CWT3-F1
#
_cell.length_a   1.000
_cell.length_b   1.000
_cell.length_c   1.000
_cell.angle_alpha   90.00
_cell.angle_beta   90.00
_cell.angle_gamma   90.00
#
_symmetry.space_group_name_H-M   'P 1'
#
loop_
_entity.id
_entity.type
_entity.pdbx_description
1 polymer ?
#
loop_
_entity_poly.entity_id
_entity_poly.type
_entity_poly.pdbx_seq_one_letter_code
_entity_poly.pdbx_strand_id
1 'polypeptide(L)'
;MKRTEQWSRFDAADDLATEADMVAYLQAALEDGDPALLTAAFDDVERARAKLRCQPLYTLEELLAQCDPNAASLGEVDWGPDIGAEITTQSR
;
A
#
# COMPACT_ATOMS: atom_id res chain seq x y z
N MET A 1 3.16 25.69 38.22
CA MET A 1 3.51 24.62 37.24
C MET A 1 2.95 25.05 35.89
N LYS A 2 3.80 25.20 34.87
CA LYS A 2 3.39 25.59 33.51
C LYS A 2 2.99 24.34 32.75
N ARG A 3 1.71 24.23 32.38
CA ARG A 3 1.18 23.13 31.57
C ARG A 3 1.73 23.33 30.16
N THR A 4 2.57 22.44 29.68
CA THR A 4 3.05 22.46 28.30
C THR A 4 1.94 21.90 27.42
N GLU A 5 1.36 22.74 26.58
CA GLU A 5 0.37 22.32 25.59
C GLU A 5 1.07 21.51 24.51
N GLN A 6 0.76 20.22 24.45
CA GLN A 6 1.28 19.29 23.45
C GLN A 6 0.36 19.38 22.23
N TRP A 7 0.82 20.01 21.15
CA TRP A 7 0.13 20.01 19.86
C TRP A 7 0.68 18.86 19.02
N SER A 8 -0.18 17.92 18.63
CA SER A 8 0.16 16.91 17.64
C SER A 8 0.06 17.51 16.24
N ARG A 9 0.89 17.02 15.30
CA ARG A 9 0.74 17.39 13.89
C ARG A 9 -0.59 16.85 13.38
N PHE A 10 -1.37 17.70 12.72
CA PHE A 10 -2.58 17.30 12.01
C PHE A 10 -2.21 16.44 10.80
N ASP A 11 -2.92 15.33 10.62
CA ASP A 11 -2.76 14.39 9.50
C ASP A 11 -4.17 14.05 9.00
N ALA A 12 -4.50 14.45 7.77
CA ALA A 12 -5.85 14.26 7.22
C ALA A 12 -6.25 12.78 7.16
N ALA A 13 -5.29 11.89 6.91
CA ALA A 13 -5.50 10.45 6.91
C ALA A 13 -5.83 9.85 8.30
N ASP A 14 -5.81 10.62 9.39
CA ASP A 14 -6.29 10.20 10.71
C ASP A 14 -7.80 10.35 10.87
N ASP A 15 -8.38 11.38 10.25
CA ASP A 15 -9.84 11.63 10.27
C ASP A 15 -10.61 10.71 9.29
N LEU A 16 -9.92 10.10 8.32
CA LEU A 16 -10.50 9.19 7.32
C LEU A 16 -10.70 7.76 7.86
N ALA A 17 -11.48 7.61 8.92
CA ALA A 17 -11.71 6.33 9.60
C ALA A 17 -12.71 5.41 8.87
N THR A 18 -13.62 5.99 8.07
CA THR A 18 -14.64 5.22 7.36
C THR A 18 -14.60 5.47 5.85
N GLU A 19 -15.17 4.53 5.09
CA GLU A 19 -15.29 4.68 3.64
C GLU A 19 -16.15 5.91 3.26
N ALA A 20 -17.13 6.26 4.09
CA ALA A 20 -17.95 7.45 3.90
C ALA A 20 -17.13 8.75 4.05
N ASP A 21 -16.21 8.81 5.02
CA ASP A 21 -15.32 9.96 5.22
C ASP A 21 -14.37 10.15 4.04
N MET A 22 -13.83 9.04 3.50
CA MET A 22 -12.97 9.05 2.31
C MET A 22 -13.71 9.60 1.09
N VAL A 23 -14.95 9.16 0.88
CA VAL A 23 -15.79 9.65 -0.23
C VAL A 23 -16.11 11.12 -0.06
N ALA A 24 -16.52 11.55 1.14
CA ALA A 24 -16.83 12.95 1.42
C ALA A 24 -15.62 13.87 1.20
N TYR A 25 -14.43 13.43 1.59
CA TYR A 25 -13.18 14.17 1.38
C TYR A 25 -12.81 14.29 -0.10
N LEU A 26 -12.91 13.20 -0.88
CA LEU A 26 -12.66 13.24 -2.31
C LEU A 26 -13.69 14.11 -3.05
N GLN A 27 -14.95 14.07 -2.64
CA GLN A 27 -15.99 14.94 -3.20
C GLN A 27 -15.69 16.41 -2.94
N ALA A 28 -15.26 16.76 -1.73
CA ALA A 28 -14.85 18.14 -1.41
C ALA A 28 -13.67 18.59 -2.29
N ALA A 29 -12.63 17.75 -2.43
CA ALA A 29 -11.49 18.06 -3.29
C ALA A 29 -11.86 18.20 -4.78
N LEU A 30 -12.86 17.44 -5.25
CA LEU A 30 -13.39 17.57 -6.61
C LEU A 30 -14.17 18.86 -6.81
N GLU A 31 -14.94 19.30 -5.82
CA GLU A 31 -15.70 20.57 -5.87
C GLU A 31 -14.76 21.79 -5.89
N ASP A 32 -13.62 21.71 -5.20
CA ASP A 32 -12.56 22.73 -5.24
C ASP A 32 -11.90 22.83 -6.64
N GLY A 33 -11.97 21.76 -7.44
CA GLY A 33 -11.49 21.74 -8.83
C GLY A 33 -9.97 21.85 -8.98
N ASP A 34 -9.21 21.72 -7.89
CA ASP A 34 -7.75 21.79 -7.90
C ASP A 34 -7.13 20.38 -8.05
N PRO A 35 -6.38 20.11 -9.13
CA PRO A 35 -5.81 18.80 -9.36
C PRO A 35 -4.70 18.43 -8.37
N ALA A 36 -4.00 19.41 -7.78
CA ALA A 36 -2.98 19.15 -6.77
C ALA A 36 -3.62 18.74 -5.44
N LEU A 37 -4.72 19.38 -5.05
CA LEU A 37 -5.54 19.01 -3.90
C LEU A 37 -6.14 17.62 -4.08
N LEU A 38 -6.70 17.32 -5.25
CA LEU A 38 -7.26 16.00 -5.55
C LEU A 38 -6.19 14.90 -5.46
N THR A 39 -4.99 15.16 -5.98
CA THR A 39 -3.85 14.22 -5.90
C THR A 39 -3.43 13.99 -4.44
N ALA A 40 -3.34 15.05 -3.64
CA ALA A 40 -3.03 14.94 -2.22
C ALA A 40 -4.12 14.16 -1.45
N ALA A 41 -5.40 14.42 -1.77
CA ALA A 41 -6.52 13.71 -1.17
C ALA A 41 -6.52 12.21 -1.50
N PHE A 42 -6.10 11.84 -2.71
CA PHE A 42 -5.91 10.42 -3.06
C PHE A 42 -4.81 9.75 -2.23
N ASP A 43 -3.65 10.38 -2.07
CA ASP A 43 -2.56 9.83 -1.24
C ASP A 43 -3.01 9.64 0.22
N ASP A 44 -3.72 10.61 0.79
CA ASP A 44 -4.28 10.53 2.13
C ASP A 44 -5.29 9.37 2.28
N VAL A 45 -6.18 9.20 1.29
CA VAL A 45 -7.15 8.09 1.25
C VAL A 45 -6.45 6.74 1.13
N GLU A 46 -5.39 6.63 0.32
CA GLU A 46 -4.59 5.41 0.22
C GLU A 46 -3.91 5.06 1.54
N ARG A 47 -3.33 6.06 2.23
CA ARG A 47 -2.74 5.88 3.57
C ARG A 47 -3.80 5.48 4.60
N ALA A 48 -4.96 6.13 4.61
CA ALA A 48 -6.06 5.80 5.52
C ALA A 48 -6.59 4.38 5.26
N ARG A 49 -6.73 3.99 3.99
CA ARG A 49 -7.11 2.63 3.61
C ARG A 49 -6.05 1.60 3.99
N ALA A 50 -4.76 1.94 3.90
CA ALA A 50 -3.69 1.08 4.40
C ALA A 50 -3.80 0.91 5.92
N LYS A 51 -4.09 1.96 6.70
CA LYS A 51 -4.36 1.83 8.16
C LYS A 51 -5.52 0.86 8.43
N LEU A 52 -6.62 0.93 7.67
CA LEU A 52 -7.77 0.02 7.80
C LEU A 52 -7.47 -1.43 7.36
N ARG A 53 -6.54 -1.62 6.41
CA ARG A 53 -6.17 -2.94 5.86
C ARG A 53 -4.97 -3.59 6.56
N CYS A 54 -4.13 -2.82 7.25
CA CYS A 54 -2.95 -3.29 7.98
C CYS A 54 -3.29 -4.02 9.29
N GLN A 55 -4.56 -4.32 9.54
CA GLN A 55 -4.91 -5.45 10.39
C GLN A 55 -4.37 -6.74 9.72
N PRO A 56 -3.35 -7.41 10.27
CA PRO A 56 -2.83 -8.61 9.66
C PRO A 56 -3.93 -9.68 9.70
N LEU A 57 -4.40 -10.10 8.52
CA LEU A 57 -5.34 -11.22 8.40
C LEU A 57 -4.68 -12.58 8.69
N TYR A 58 -3.35 -12.60 8.87
CA TYR A 58 -2.56 -13.79 9.18
C TYR A 58 -1.19 -13.34 9.70
N THR A 59 -0.67 -14.04 10.70
CA THR A 59 0.68 -13.84 11.23
C THR A 59 1.72 -14.57 10.37
N LEU A 60 2.98 -14.12 10.40
CA LEU A 60 4.08 -14.76 9.65
C LEU A 60 4.22 -16.25 10.03
N GLU A 61 4.01 -16.58 11.30
CA GLU A 61 3.98 -17.95 11.82
C GLU A 61 2.86 -18.79 11.19
N GLU A 62 1.66 -18.22 11.02
CA GLU A 62 0.53 -18.91 10.43
C GLU A 62 0.78 -19.16 8.94
N LEU A 63 1.32 -18.18 8.22
CA LEU A 63 1.72 -18.34 6.82
C LEU A 63 2.82 -19.40 6.64
N LEU A 64 3.79 -19.45 7.55
CA LEU A 64 4.84 -20.46 7.53
C LEU A 64 4.31 -21.86 7.86
N ALA A 65 3.31 -21.98 8.73
CA ALA A 65 2.65 -23.25 9.04
C ALA A 65 1.78 -23.78 7.88
N GLN A 66 1.30 -22.90 7.00
CA GLN A 66 0.56 -23.25 5.78
C GLN A 66 1.48 -23.67 4.61
N CYS A 67 2.79 -23.49 4.75
CA CYS A 67 3.75 -23.96 3.76
C CYS A 67 3.78 -25.50 3.79
N ASP A 68 3.25 -26.14 2.75
CA ASP A 68 3.32 -27.59 2.59
C ASP A 68 4.79 -28.05 2.63
N PRO A 69 5.21 -28.85 3.64
CA PRO A 69 6.61 -29.28 3.77
C PRO A 69 7.06 -30.20 2.63
N ASN A 70 6.13 -30.67 1.79
CA ASN A 70 6.42 -31.48 0.61
C ASN A 70 6.68 -30.65 -0.66
N ALA A 71 6.50 -29.33 -0.64
CA ALA A 71 6.87 -28.46 -1.76
C ALA A 71 8.39 -28.44 -2.02
N ALA A 72 9.20 -28.84 -1.03
CA ALA A 72 10.64 -29.06 -1.17
C ALA A 72 10.99 -30.35 -1.96
N SER A 73 10.01 -31.08 -2.48
CA SER A 73 10.20 -32.03 -3.58
C SER A 73 10.08 -31.29 -4.93
N LEU A 74 10.73 -30.13 -5.03
CA LEU A 74 10.96 -29.45 -6.29
C LEU A 74 12.03 -30.27 -7.01
N GLY A 75 11.61 -31.30 -7.75
CA GLY A 75 12.47 -31.97 -8.71
C GLY A 75 13.14 -30.87 -9.53
N GLU A 76 14.47 -30.82 -9.43
CA GLU A 76 15.39 -29.91 -10.11
C GLU A 76 14.73 -29.15 -11.25
N VAL A 77 14.24 -27.94 -10.97
CA VAL A 77 13.80 -27.07 -12.05
C VAL A 77 15.09 -26.52 -12.64
N ASP A 78 15.46 -27.09 -13.78
CA ASP A 78 16.50 -26.55 -14.65
C ASP A 78 16.00 -25.22 -15.18
N TRP A 79 16.24 -24.15 -14.42
CA TRP A 79 16.12 -22.78 -14.91
C TRP A 79 17.24 -22.52 -15.92
N GLY A 80 17.15 -23.14 -17.10
CA GLY A 80 18.15 -23.07 -18.16
C GLY A 80 18.68 -21.64 -18.41
N PRO A 81 19.86 -21.49 -19.05
CA PRO A 81 20.70 -20.29 -18.98
C PRO A 81 20.15 -19.04 -19.72
N ASP A 82 18.85 -18.95 -19.97
CA ASP A 82 18.24 -17.93 -20.84
C ASP A 82 17.95 -16.59 -20.13
N ILE A 83 18.27 -16.45 -18.84
CA ILE A 83 18.13 -15.17 -18.13
C ILE A 83 19.34 -14.27 -18.44
N GLY A 84 19.52 -13.90 -19.72
CA GLY A 84 20.59 -12.98 -20.09
C GLY A 84 20.94 -12.88 -21.57
N ALA A 85 20.01 -12.88 -22.54
CA ALA A 85 20.41 -12.64 -23.93
C ALA A 85 19.32 -12.14 -24.92
N GLU A 86 18.46 -11.17 -24.59
CA GLU A 86 17.65 -10.51 -25.64
C GLU A 86 17.29 -9.04 -25.38
N ILE A 87 18.28 -8.15 -25.40
CA ILE A 87 18.06 -6.74 -25.78
C ILE A 87 19.09 -6.30 -26.81
N THR A 88 19.07 -6.92 -27.99
CA THR A 88 19.53 -6.28 -29.23
C THR A 88 18.73 -6.88 -30.37
N THR A 89 17.52 -6.34 -30.56
CA THR A 89 16.86 -6.41 -31.86
C THR A 89 17.34 -5.21 -32.68
N GLN A 90 18.07 -5.58 -33.73
CA GLN A 90 18.59 -4.77 -34.81
C GLN A 90 17.52 -3.83 -35.41
N SER A 91 17.84 -2.56 -35.56
CA SER A 91 17.16 -1.70 -36.54
C SER A 91 18.14 -0.77 -37.26
N ARG A 92 18.43 -1.23 -38.48
CA ARG A 92 18.93 -0.54 -39.68
C ARG A 92 20.40 -0.19 -39.80
#